data_AF-A0A6L8HAD6-F1
#
_entry.id   AF-A0A6L8HAD6-F1
#
_cell.length_a   1.000
_cell.length_b   1.000
_cell.length_c   1.000
_cell.angle_alpha   90.00
_cell.angle_beta   90.00
_cell.angle_gamma   90.00
#
_symmetry.space_group_name_H-M   'P 1'
#
loop_
_entity.id
_entity.type
_entity.pdbx_description
1 polymer ?
#
loop_
_entity_poly.entity_id
_entity_poly.type
_entity_poly.pdbx_seq_one_letter_code
_entity_poly.pdbx_strand_id
1 'polypeptide(L)' 'AINIPTSPFDSVRALTATIASELGDTVRGGDHWGSLFTLGILLFVVTFVINLTADIVVRGIRKK' A
#
# COMPACT_ATOMS: atom_id res chain seq x y z
N ALA A 1 13.82 -14.64 5.04
CA ALA A 1 12.61 -15.48 4.86
C ALA A 1 11.39 -14.57 4.90
N ILE A 2 10.46 -14.70 3.95
CA ILE A 2 9.21 -13.93 3.94
C ILE A 2 8.30 -14.53 5.01
N ASN A 3 7.92 -13.76 6.01
CA ASN A 3 6.99 -14.19 7.05
C ASN A 3 5.57 -13.79 6.63
N ILE A 4 4.78 -14.77 6.18
CA ILE A 4 3.37 -14.55 5.85
C ILE A 4 2.59 -14.69 7.15
N PRO A 5 1.91 -13.63 7.62
CA PRO A 5 1.12 -13.69 8.85
C PRO A 5 0.02 -14.74 8.67
N THR A 6 -0.15 -15.58 9.68
CA THR A 6 -1.14 -16.66 9.73
C THR A 6 -2.30 -16.32 10.67
N SER A 7 -2.11 -15.32 11.53
CA SER A 7 -3.05 -14.85 12.52
C SER A 7 -3.29 -13.34 12.39
N PRO A 8 -4.50 -12.83 12.68
CA PRO A 8 -4.79 -11.39 12.70
C PRO A 8 -4.01 -10.61 13.78
N PHE A 9 -3.39 -11.32 14.73
CA PHE A 9 -2.56 -10.70 15.79
C PHE A 9 -1.06 -10.75 15.46
N ASP A 10 -0.68 -11.27 14.29
CA ASP A 10 0.72 -11.30 13.88
C ASP A 10 1.20 -9.89 13.55
N SER A 11 2.40 -9.56 14.04
CA SER A 11 3.00 -8.25 13.81
C SER A 11 3.40 -8.10 12.34
N VAL A 12 2.88 -7.06 11.69
CA VAL A 12 3.20 -6.70 10.31
C VAL A 12 3.70 -5.27 10.23
N ARG A 13 4.61 -5.01 9.27
CA ARG A 13 5.09 -3.66 8.99
C ARG A 13 4.17 -2.99 7.97
N ALA A 14 3.84 -1.72 8.20
CA ALA A 14 3.12 -0.94 7.19
C ALA A 14 3.94 -0.84 5.90
N LEU A 15 3.29 -1.00 4.75
CA LEU A 15 3.94 -0.88 3.45
C LEU A 15 4.60 0.49 3.26
N THR A 16 3.96 1.56 3.75
CA THR A 16 4.54 2.92 3.78
C THR A 16 5.87 2.98 4.54
N ALA A 17 5.96 2.33 5.70
CA ALA A 17 7.16 2.29 6.51
C ALA A 17 8.28 1.47 5.84
N THR A 18 7.93 0.39 5.15
CA THR A 18 8.86 -0.43 4.36
C THR A 18 9.43 0.39 3.19
N ILE A 19 8.56 1.05 2.43
CA ILE A 19 8.96 1.92 1.33
C ILE A 19 9.87 3.04 1.84
N ALA A 20 9.50 3.71 2.94
CA ALA A 20 10.30 4.80 3.51
C ALA A 20 11.67 4.33 4.02
N SER A 21 11.76 3.15 4.64
CA SER A 21 13.03 2.63 5.14
C SER A 21 13.97 2.19 4.02
N GLU A 22 13.43 1.66 2.92
CA GLU A 22 14.25 1.14 1.82
C GLU A 22 14.58 2.23 0.78
N LEU A 23 13.72 3.26 0.61
CA LEU A 23 13.96 4.35 -0.34
C LEU A 23 15.32 5.04 -0.12
N GLY A 24 15.78 5.12 1.13
CA GLY A 24 17.03 5.76 1.51
C GLY A 24 18.29 5.01 1.07
N ASP A 25 18.21 3.68 0.89
CA ASP A 25 19.34 2.80 0.60
C ASP A 25 19.33 2.27 -0.86
N THR A 26 18.26 2.54 -1.61
CA THR A 26 18.13 2.07 -3.00
C THR A 26 18.88 2.93 -4.01
N VAL A 27 19.78 2.29 -4.78
CA VAL A 27 20.40 2.89 -5.97
C VAL A 27 19.33 3.06 -7.06
N ARG A 28 19.11 4.29 -7.51
CA ARG A 28 18.16 4.59 -8.60
C ARG A 28 18.55 3.81 -9.86
N GLY A 29 17.62 3.01 -10.38
CA GLY A 29 17.78 2.28 -11.64
C GLY A 29 18.10 0.79 -11.52
N GLY A 30 18.27 0.23 -10.32
CA GLY A 30 18.38 -1.22 -10.10
C GLY A 30 17.03 -1.93 -9.92
N ASP A 31 17.02 -3.27 -10.01
CA ASP A 31 15.80 -4.08 -9.90
C ASP A 31 15.00 -3.83 -8.61
N HIS A 32 15.71 -3.58 -7.50
CA HIS A 32 15.08 -3.29 -6.21
C HIS A 32 14.27 -1.98 -6.22
N TRP A 33 14.74 -0.95 -6.94
CA TRP A 33 14.02 0.32 -7.10
C TRP A 33 12.68 0.11 -7.83
N GLY A 34 12.65 -0.76 -8.85
CA GLY A 34 11.43 -1.13 -9.55
C GLY A 34 10.41 -1.81 -8.63
N SER A 35 10.88 -2.70 -7.73
CA SER A 35 10.00 -3.38 -6.77
C SER A 35 9.32 -2.41 -5.78
N LEU A 36 10.06 -1.40 -5.29
CA LEU A 36 9.52 -0.36 -4.41
C LEU A 36 8.51 0.52 -5.13
N PHE A 37 8.75 0.82 -6.42
CA PHE A 37 7.81 1.56 -7.23
C PHE A 37 6.50 0.79 -7.42
N THR A 38 6.56 -0.51 -7.70
CA THR A 38 5.37 -1.36 -7.78
C THR A 38 4.61 -1.42 -6.46
N LEU A 39 5.30 -1.51 -5.31
CA LEU A 39 4.67 -1.42 -3.98
C LEU A 39 3.96 -0.07 -3.77
N GLY A 40 4.56 1.03 -4.24
CA GLY A 40 3.93 2.36 -4.22
C GLY A 40 2.64 2.41 -5.05
N ILE A 41 2.66 1.87 -6.27
CA ILE A 41 1.46 1.77 -7.12
C ILE A 41 0.38 0.92 -6.45
N LEU A 42 0.74 -0.24 -5.88
CA LEU A 42 -0.20 -1.10 -5.18
C LEU A 42 -0.88 -0.36 -4.03
N LEU A 43 -0.09 0.36 -3.23
CA LEU A 43 -0.61 1.14 -2.12
C LEU A 43 -1.56 2.25 -2.61
N PHE A 44 -1.19 2.93 -3.69
CA PHE A 44 -2.05 3.94 -4.32
C PHE A 44 -3.38 3.34 -4.77
N VAL A 45 -3.36 2.19 -5.45
CA VAL A 45 -4.58 1.50 -5.93
C VAL A 45 -5.49 1.13 -4.76
N VAL A 46 -4.95 0.52 -3.70
CA VAL A 46 -5.75 0.16 -2.52
C VAL A 46 -6.39 1.39 -1.90
N THR A 47 -5.59 2.45 -1.69
CA THR A 47 -6.08 3.70 -1.10
C THR A 47 -7.14 4.36 -1.99
N PHE A 48 -6.90 4.36 -3.31
CA PHE A 48 -7.83 4.90 -4.29
C PHE A 48 -9.15 4.13 -4.30
N VAL A 49 -9.13 2.80 -4.31
CA VAL A 49 -10.34 1.96 -4.29
C VAL A 49 -11.16 2.20 -3.02
N ILE A 50 -10.51 2.28 -1.85
CA ILE A 50 -11.19 2.57 -0.59
C ILE A 50 -11.85 3.96 -0.64
N ASN A 51 -11.10 4.98 -1.06
CA ASN A 51 -11.62 6.35 -1.14
C ASN A 51 -12.75 6.47 -2.18
N LEU A 52 -12.61 5.83 -3.34
CA LEU A 52 -13.61 5.83 -4.39
C LEU A 52 -14.89 5.12 -3.93
N THR A 53 -14.76 3.96 -3.28
CA THR A 53 -15.90 3.21 -2.74
C THR A 53 -16.63 4.03 -1.69
N ALA A 54 -15.89 4.67 -0.77
CA ALA A 54 -16.47 5.56 0.22
C ALA A 54 -17.22 6.73 -0.42
N ASP A 55 -16.64 7.39 -1.42
CA ASP A 55 -17.28 8.49 -2.14
C ASP A 55 -18.57 8.04 -2.85
N ILE A 56 -18.55 6.89 -3.54
CA ILE A 56 -19.74 6.34 -4.21
C ILE A 56 -20.86 6.04 -3.19
N VAL A 57 -20.54 5.38 -2.08
CA VAL A 57 -21.51 5.03 -1.03
C VAL A 57 -22.10 6.29 -0.40
N VAL A 58 -21.26 7.28 -0.05
CA VAL A 58 -21.70 8.54 0.57
C VAL A 58 -22.56 9.36 -0.40
N ARG A 59 -22.19 9.46 -1.68
CA ARG A 59 -23.00 10.13 -2.70
C ARG A 59 -24.33 9.44 -2.93
N GLY A 60 -24.36 8.11 -2.86
CA GLY A 60 -25.60 7.31 -2.94
C GLY A 60 -26.55 7.59 -1.77
N ILE A 61 -26.01 7.77 -0.56
CA ILE A 61 -26.80 8.09 0.65
C ILE A 61 -27.35 9.52 0.58
N ARG A 62 -26.56 10.49 0.10
CA ARG A 62 -26.93 11.92 0.09
C ARG A 62 -27.96 12.30 -0.99
N LYS A 63 -28.29 11.39 -1.92
CA LYS A 63 -29.36 11.56 -2.92
C LYS A 63 -30.73 11.01 -2.46
N LYS A 64 -30.82 10.44 -1.25
CA LYS A 64 -32.08 10.26 -0.52
C LYS A 64 -32.25 11.39 0.49
#